data_AF-A0A7G2C9B1-F1
#
_entry.id   AF-A0A7G2C9B1-F1
#
_cell.length_a   1.000
_cell.length_b   1.000
_cell.length_c   1.000
_cell.angle_alpha   90.00
_cell.angle_beta   90.00
_cell.angle_gamma   90.00
#
_symmetry.space_group_name_H-M   'P 1'
#
loop_
_entity.id
_entity.type
_entity.pdbx_description
1 polymer ?
#
loop_
_entity_poly.entity_id
_entity_poly.type
_entity_poly.pdbx_seq_one_letter_code
_entity_poly.pdbx_strand_id
1 'polypeptide(L)'
;MAYRGVLLAIVLLGTLCFGAEVSFPTNIVDHLGGEWSVELHAPCVAGVLSGNLTFGESAAIHWENGKITKVTHSPEGALDLTGLLSVAGAEQASLFYQLCHESSNDIPTPDRPSSDDKMKITRLRQYTGPLSKTPKLKDCSAESGITLRTVGSAALESDAKPFRRKDAIQYMEITFFAKDSFEECAPPQASTTASESVGRKRRGRQVESSPTDSSAESGYVTVRFSRRSSLSQSFFEKYYPIIVFFILFTATRLFSSLFSYQAERS
;
A
#
# COMPACT_ATOMS: atom_id res chain seq x y z
N MET A 1 12.59 30.28 39.95
CA MET A 1 11.41 30.36 39.06
C MET A 1 11.84 30.14 37.60
N ALA A 2 12.13 28.90 37.20
CA ALA A 2 12.58 28.61 35.81
C ALA A 2 12.04 27.28 35.23
N TYR A 3 11.24 26.52 36.00
CA TYR A 3 10.82 25.17 35.61
C TYR A 3 9.36 25.07 35.12
N ARG A 4 8.59 26.17 35.21
CA ARG A 4 7.19 26.19 34.74
C ARG A 4 7.03 26.54 33.27
N GLY A 5 8.02 27.22 32.66
CA GLY A 5 7.99 27.59 31.24
C GLY A 5 8.37 26.44 30.30
N VAL A 6 9.26 25.53 30.72
CA VAL A 6 9.73 24.41 29.89
C VAL A 6 8.70 23.28 29.81
N LEU A 7 7.96 23.03 30.90
CA LEU A 7 6.91 22.01 30.94
C LEU A 7 5.70 22.36 30.06
N LEU A 8 5.39 23.65 29.90
CA LEU A 8 4.33 24.12 29.00
C LEU A 8 4.74 24.05 27.52
N ALA A 9 6.02 24.21 27.20
CA ALA A 9 6.52 24.04 25.83
C ALA A 9 6.56 22.55 25.39
N ILE A 10 6.76 21.62 26.33
CA ILE A 10 6.78 20.17 26.02
C ILE A 10 5.36 19.59 25.85
N VAL A 11 4.34 20.18 26.49
CA VAL A 11 2.94 19.77 26.31
C VAL A 11 2.33 20.35 25.01
N LEU A 12 2.88 21.45 24.49
CA LEU A 12 2.41 22.09 23.24
C LEU A 12 2.99 21.50 21.94
N LEU A 13 3.87 20.50 22.03
CA LEU A 13 4.49 19.84 20.86
C LEU A 13 3.95 18.43 20.55
N GLY A 14 2.88 17.98 21.22
CA GLY A 14 2.43 16.59 21.16
C GLY A 14 1.00 16.33 20.65
N THR A 15 0.19 17.36 20.38
CA THR A 15 -1.10 17.14 19.72
C THR A 15 -0.93 17.31 18.22
N LEU A 16 -0.29 16.32 17.60
CA LEU A 16 -0.64 16.02 16.21
C LEU A 16 -2.15 15.77 16.23
N CYS A 17 -2.92 16.69 15.66
CA CYS A 17 -4.36 16.51 15.45
C CYS A 17 -4.53 15.29 14.53
N PHE A 18 -4.61 14.10 15.12
CA PHE A 18 -5.10 12.90 14.44
C PHE A 18 -6.60 13.08 14.21
N GLY A 19 -6.97 13.88 13.21
CA GLY A 19 -8.36 14.12 12.83
C GLY A 19 -8.93 13.10 11.87
N ALA A 20 -8.11 12.14 11.42
CA ALA A 20 -8.41 11.26 10.29
C ALA A 20 -7.86 9.86 10.54
N GLU A 21 -8.74 8.85 10.59
CA GLU A 21 -8.35 7.44 10.72
C GLU A 21 -8.74 6.65 9.47
N VAL A 22 -7.89 5.68 9.08
CA VAL A 22 -8.19 4.66 8.08
C VAL A 22 -7.92 3.29 8.68
N SER A 23 -8.84 2.35 8.50
CA SER A 23 -8.70 0.99 9.03
C SER A 23 -8.50 -0.03 7.92
N PHE A 24 -7.57 -0.95 8.13
CA PHE A 24 -7.33 -2.10 7.26
C PHE A 24 -7.53 -3.42 8.03
N PRO A 25 -7.93 -4.50 7.33
CA PRO A 25 -7.97 -5.83 7.92
C PRO A 25 -6.60 -6.25 8.45
N THR A 26 -6.55 -6.89 9.63
CA THR A 26 -5.30 -7.36 10.24
C THR A 26 -4.51 -8.28 9.29
N ASN A 27 -5.20 -9.16 8.57
CA ASN A 27 -4.60 -10.06 7.58
C ASN A 27 -4.00 -9.34 6.37
N ILE A 28 -4.18 -8.03 6.22
CA ILE A 28 -3.52 -7.22 5.19
C ILE A 28 -2.36 -6.46 5.82
N VAL A 29 -2.60 -5.80 6.97
CA VAL A 29 -1.60 -5.00 7.69
C VAL A 29 -0.36 -5.83 8.05
N ASP A 30 -0.54 -7.09 8.42
CA ASP A 30 0.55 -8.01 8.76
C ASP A 30 1.54 -8.24 7.60
N HIS A 31 1.17 -7.89 6.37
CA HIS A 31 1.98 -8.07 5.17
C HIS A 31 2.45 -6.76 4.51
N LEU A 32 2.16 -5.61 5.13
CA LEU A 32 2.50 -4.28 4.63
C LEU A 32 3.81 -3.72 5.22
N GLY A 33 4.79 -4.55 5.58
CA GLY A 33 6.05 -4.08 6.15
C GLY A 33 6.81 -3.07 5.29
N GLY A 34 7.53 -2.14 5.94
CA GLY A 34 8.47 -1.23 5.29
C GLY A 34 7.91 0.16 5.00
N GLU A 35 8.46 0.79 3.97
CA GLU A 35 8.13 2.16 3.53
C GLU A 35 7.31 2.12 2.25
N TRP A 36 6.28 2.97 2.17
CA TRP A 36 5.28 3.02 1.13
C TRP A 36 5.05 4.45 0.66
N SER A 37 4.88 4.62 -0.65
CA SER A 37 4.26 5.82 -1.23
C SER A 37 2.76 5.59 -1.33
N VAL A 38 1.99 6.61 -1.00
CA VAL A 38 0.53 6.62 -1.08
C VAL A 38 0.11 7.68 -2.08
N GLU A 39 -0.81 7.35 -2.96
CA GLU A 39 -1.39 8.28 -3.94
C GLU A 39 -2.90 8.25 -3.79
N LEU A 40 -3.51 9.43 -3.65
CA LEU A 40 -4.96 9.61 -3.55
C LEU A 40 -5.46 10.38 -4.77
N HIS A 41 -6.40 9.76 -5.46
CA HIS A 41 -7.17 10.35 -6.55
C HIS A 41 -8.61 10.50 -6.08
N ALA A 42 -9.15 11.72 -6.14
CA ALA A 42 -10.51 12.02 -5.72
C ALA A 42 -11.08 13.23 -6.50
N PRO A 43 -12.41 13.36 -6.61
CA PRO A 43 -13.05 14.42 -7.41
C PRO A 43 -12.65 15.85 -7.00
N CYS A 44 -12.50 16.14 -5.70
CA CYS A 44 -12.12 17.47 -5.19
C CYS A 44 -10.60 17.73 -5.22
N VAL A 45 -9.77 16.76 -5.59
CA VAL A 45 -8.32 16.90 -5.59
C VAL A 45 -7.87 17.21 -7.01
N ALA A 46 -7.29 18.39 -7.24
CA ALA A 46 -6.70 18.73 -8.51
C ALA A 46 -5.44 17.87 -8.74
N GLY A 47 -5.58 16.75 -9.46
CA GLY A 47 -4.52 15.80 -9.73
C GLY A 47 -4.38 14.72 -8.65
N VAL A 48 -3.14 14.39 -8.28
CA VAL A 48 -2.81 13.32 -7.33
C VAL A 48 -2.31 13.92 -6.04
N LEU A 49 -2.92 13.58 -4.90
CA LEU A 49 -2.36 13.90 -3.60
C LEU A 49 -1.43 12.76 -3.16
N SER A 50 -0.15 13.05 -3.05
CA SER A 50 0.85 12.07 -2.63
C SER A 50 1.07 12.12 -1.11
N GLY A 51 1.49 10.98 -0.56
CA GLY A 51 1.84 10.81 0.83
C GLY A 51 2.84 9.68 1.04
N ASN A 52 3.40 9.59 2.24
CA ASN A 52 4.31 8.53 2.63
C ASN A 52 3.79 7.81 3.86
N LEU A 53 3.99 6.50 3.91
CA LEU A 53 3.54 5.63 5.00
C LEU A 53 4.65 4.67 5.38
N THR A 54 4.97 4.61 6.67
CA THR A 54 5.93 3.66 7.21
C THR A 54 5.22 2.76 8.21
N PHE A 55 5.23 1.46 7.98
CA PHE A 55 4.63 0.49 8.90
C PHE A 55 5.62 0.10 10.01
N GLY A 56 5.46 0.73 11.18
CA GLY A 56 6.22 0.48 12.42
C GLY A 56 5.31 0.19 13.63
N GLU A 57 5.64 0.71 14.82
CA GLU A 57 4.79 0.59 16.03
C GLU A 57 3.50 1.42 15.93
N SER A 58 3.54 2.52 15.19
CA SER A 58 2.36 3.26 14.75
C SER A 58 2.49 3.53 13.26
N ALA A 59 1.42 3.27 12.51
CA ALA A 59 1.37 3.50 11.08
C ALA A 59 0.53 4.74 10.80
N ALA A 60 1.08 5.70 10.07
CA ALA A 60 0.39 6.92 9.69
C ALA A 60 0.82 7.35 8.28
N ILE A 61 -0.14 7.85 7.51
CA ILE A 61 0.09 8.45 6.20
C ILE A 61 0.37 9.93 6.41
N HIS A 62 1.56 10.36 6.00
CA HIS A 62 1.97 11.76 5.97
C HIS A 62 1.74 12.31 4.57
N TRP A 63 0.73 13.16 4.41
CA TRP A 63 0.36 13.75 3.13
C TRP A 63 1.18 15.01 2.84
N GLU A 64 1.40 15.30 1.55
CA GLU A 64 2.14 16.50 1.12
C GLU A 64 1.46 17.81 1.54
N ASN A 65 0.14 17.80 1.73
CA ASN A 65 -0.63 18.94 2.23
C ASN A 65 -0.51 19.15 3.76
N GLY A 66 0.39 18.42 4.43
CA GLY A 66 0.64 18.51 5.87
C GLY A 66 -0.38 17.78 6.75
N LYS A 67 -1.42 17.17 6.18
CA LYS A 67 -2.37 16.34 6.93
C LYS A 67 -1.74 15.00 7.30
N ILE A 68 -2.24 14.40 8.37
CA ILE A 68 -1.83 13.07 8.84
C ILE A 68 -3.07 12.19 8.97
N THR A 69 -3.06 11.02 8.32
CA THR A 69 -4.10 10.00 8.49
C THR A 69 -3.51 8.82 9.26
N LYS A 70 -4.07 8.53 10.42
CA LYS A 70 -3.66 7.38 11.24
C LYS A 70 -4.18 6.09 10.60
N VAL A 71 -3.31 5.08 10.53
CA VAL A 71 -3.67 3.75 10.05
C VAL A 71 -3.93 2.86 11.25
N THR A 72 -5.11 2.27 11.32
CA THR A 72 -5.53 1.31 12.34
C THR A 72 -5.74 -0.07 11.71
N HIS A 73 -5.71 -1.11 12.54
CA HIS A 73 -6.07 -2.47 12.13
C HIS A 73 -7.37 -2.86 12.82
N SER A 74 -8.26 -3.54 12.09
CA SER A 74 -9.50 -4.10 12.65
C SER A 74 -9.56 -5.60 12.41
N PRO A 75 -9.79 -6.42 13.46
CA PRO A 75 -9.94 -7.86 13.33
C PRO A 75 -11.27 -8.27 12.68
N GLU A 76 -12.33 -7.45 12.74
CA GLU A 76 -13.66 -7.81 12.22
C GLU A 76 -14.48 -6.62 11.67
N GLY A 77 -15.09 -6.86 10.51
CA GLY A 77 -16.40 -6.31 10.13
C GLY A 77 -16.43 -4.97 9.42
N ALA A 78 -16.36 -3.88 10.16
CA ALA A 78 -16.50 -2.53 9.62
C ALA A 78 -15.16 -1.79 9.71
N LEU A 79 -14.65 -1.40 8.55
CA LEU A 79 -13.38 -0.72 8.36
C LEU A 79 -13.65 0.72 7.97
N ASP A 80 -12.83 1.65 8.46
CA ASP A 80 -13.06 3.09 8.34
C ASP A 80 -12.25 3.71 7.18
N LEU A 81 -12.89 4.53 6.35
CA LEU A 81 -12.28 5.32 5.27
C LEU A 81 -12.43 6.84 5.50
N THR A 82 -13.00 7.25 6.62
CA THR A 82 -13.29 8.66 6.95
C THR A 82 -12.04 9.52 6.86
N GLY A 83 -10.89 8.99 7.30
CA GLY A 83 -9.63 9.70 7.24
C GLY A 83 -9.05 9.88 5.83
N LEU A 84 -9.44 9.06 4.85
CA LEU A 84 -9.08 9.26 3.44
C LEU A 84 -10.00 10.30 2.79
N LEU A 85 -11.29 10.25 3.11
CA LEU A 85 -12.29 11.20 2.64
C LEU A 85 -12.02 12.63 3.12
N SER A 86 -11.67 12.81 4.40
CA SER A 86 -11.38 14.14 4.96
C SER A 86 -10.12 14.78 4.36
N VAL A 87 -9.15 13.96 3.96
CA VAL A 87 -7.96 14.41 3.24
C VAL A 87 -8.32 14.79 1.80
N ALA A 88 -9.19 14.00 1.16
CA ALA A 88 -9.73 14.25 -0.17
C ALA A 88 -10.62 15.50 -0.26
N GLY A 89 -10.97 16.14 0.86
CA GLY A 89 -11.83 17.34 0.87
C GLY A 89 -13.32 17.03 0.84
N ALA A 90 -13.73 15.80 1.18
CA ALA A 90 -15.14 15.46 1.34
C ALA A 90 -15.75 16.18 2.55
N GLU A 91 -17.01 16.62 2.42
CA GLU A 91 -17.76 17.19 3.53
C GLU A 91 -18.16 16.08 4.52
N GLN A 92 -17.58 16.12 5.73
CA GLN A 92 -17.96 15.36 6.94
C GLN A 92 -18.74 14.04 6.71
N ALA A 93 -18.22 13.18 5.85
CA ALA A 93 -18.81 11.89 5.54
C ALA A 93 -17.99 10.80 6.22
N SER A 94 -18.56 10.23 7.29
CA SER A 94 -18.06 8.97 7.81
C SER A 94 -18.41 7.86 6.82
N LEU A 95 -17.40 7.15 6.32
CA LEU A 95 -17.60 6.06 5.37
C LEU A 95 -16.93 4.81 5.90
N PHE A 96 -17.75 3.80 6.13
CA PHE A 96 -17.36 2.49 6.61
C PHE A 96 -17.55 1.46 5.50
N TYR A 97 -16.73 0.43 5.50
CA TYR A 97 -16.84 -0.67 4.54
C TYR A 97 -16.72 -2.01 5.23
N GLN A 98 -17.25 -3.04 4.58
CA GLN A 98 -17.08 -4.42 4.99
C GLN A 98 -16.58 -5.23 3.81
N LEU A 99 -15.57 -6.07 4.03
CA LEU A 99 -15.10 -7.01 3.02
C LEU A 99 -15.89 -8.32 3.16
N CYS A 100 -16.51 -8.75 2.06
CA CYS A 100 -17.48 -9.84 2.03
C CYS A 100 -17.04 -10.97 1.10
N HIS A 101 -16.45 -10.61 -0.03
CA HIS A 101 -15.97 -11.57 -1.01
C HIS A 101 -14.48 -11.39 -1.22
N GLU A 102 -13.77 -12.51 -1.27
CA GLU A 102 -12.37 -12.58 -1.62
C GLU A 102 -12.23 -13.41 -2.89
N SER A 103 -11.46 -12.90 -3.84
CA SER A 103 -11.00 -13.63 -5.01
C SER A 103 -9.49 -13.55 -5.08
N SER A 104 -8.86 -14.64 -5.51
CA SER A 104 -7.40 -14.73 -5.63
C SER A 104 -7.04 -15.32 -6.99
N ASN A 105 -6.01 -14.78 -7.61
CA ASN A 105 -5.45 -15.26 -8.86
C ASN A 105 -3.92 -15.30 -8.76
N ASP A 106 -3.34 -16.43 -9.14
CA ASP A 106 -1.90 -16.65 -9.13
C ASP A 106 -1.37 -16.52 -10.55
N ILE A 107 -0.50 -15.54 -10.76
CA ILE A 107 0.10 -15.22 -12.05
C ILE A 107 1.56 -15.68 -12.02
N PRO A 108 1.97 -16.63 -12.89
CA PRO A 108 3.37 -17.02 -13.02
C PRO A 108 4.22 -15.82 -13.46
N THR A 109 5.30 -15.55 -12.73
CA THR A 109 6.22 -14.44 -12.96
C THR A 109 7.67 -14.90 -12.86
N PRO A 110 8.17 -15.70 -13.83
CA PRO A 110 9.50 -16.31 -13.76
C PRO A 110 10.66 -15.32 -13.86
N ASP A 111 10.49 -14.21 -14.59
CA ASP A 111 11.58 -13.30 -14.98
C ASP A 111 11.38 -11.89 -14.40
N ARG A 112 11.50 -11.74 -13.08
CA ARG A 112 11.38 -10.43 -12.41
C ARG A 112 12.76 -9.79 -12.20
N PRO A 113 12.94 -8.47 -12.36
CA PRO A 113 14.24 -7.84 -12.16
C PRO A 113 14.75 -7.86 -10.70
N SER A 114 15.82 -8.62 -10.45
CA SER A 114 16.97 -8.49 -9.52
C SER A 114 16.80 -8.17 -8.02
N SER A 115 15.62 -7.83 -7.49
CA SER A 115 15.37 -7.88 -6.03
C SER A 115 14.42 -9.01 -5.63
N ASP A 116 13.71 -9.53 -6.62
CA ASP A 116 12.53 -10.38 -6.45
C ASP A 116 12.70 -11.74 -7.16
N ASP A 117 13.91 -12.12 -7.59
CA ASP A 117 14.21 -13.33 -8.40
C ASP A 117 13.70 -14.65 -7.80
N LYS A 118 13.21 -14.64 -6.56
CA LYS A 118 12.61 -15.79 -5.86
C LYS A 118 11.08 -15.82 -5.90
N MET A 119 10.44 -14.74 -6.32
CA MET A 119 8.98 -14.63 -6.44
C MET A 119 8.55 -15.12 -7.82
N LYS A 120 8.50 -16.44 -8.00
CA LYS A 120 8.08 -17.09 -9.26
C LYS A 120 6.58 -16.98 -9.56
N ILE A 121 5.80 -16.56 -8.56
CA ILE A 121 4.35 -16.43 -8.63
C ILE A 121 3.98 -15.12 -7.94
N THR A 122 3.29 -14.26 -8.69
CA THR A 122 2.65 -13.06 -8.17
C THR A 122 1.19 -13.38 -7.88
N ARG A 123 0.78 -13.22 -6.63
CA ARG A 123 -0.60 -13.41 -6.19
C ARG A 123 -1.32 -12.07 -6.22
N LEU A 124 -2.44 -12.05 -6.94
CA LEU A 124 -3.39 -10.97 -6.97
C LEU A 124 -4.59 -11.35 -6.10
N ARG A 125 -4.87 -10.61 -5.04
CA ARG A 125 -6.11 -10.75 -4.26
C ARG A 125 -6.98 -9.54 -4.47
N GLN A 126 -8.28 -9.78 -4.58
CA GLN A 126 -9.29 -8.74 -4.68
C GLN A 126 -10.40 -9.06 -3.69
N TYR A 127 -10.61 -8.11 -2.78
CA TYR A 127 -11.66 -8.08 -1.80
C TYR A 127 -12.74 -7.10 -2.24
N THR A 128 -14.01 -7.47 -2.13
CA THR A 128 -15.14 -6.58 -2.42
C THR A 128 -16.16 -6.63 -1.29
N GLY A 129 -16.96 -5.57 -1.21
CA GLY A 129 -18.12 -5.56 -0.32
C GLY A 129 -18.81 -4.20 -0.25
N PRO A 130 -19.79 -4.07 0.66
CA PRO A 130 -20.65 -2.90 0.71
C PRO A 130 -20.01 -1.72 1.46
N LEU A 131 -20.43 -0.52 1.07
CA LEU A 131 -20.16 0.73 1.78
C LEU A 131 -21.34 1.14 2.66
N SER A 132 -21.06 1.82 3.77
CA SER A 132 -22.05 2.30 4.73
C SER A 132 -21.65 3.66 5.29
N LYS A 133 -22.63 4.55 5.49
CA LYS A 133 -22.43 5.80 6.25
C LYS A 133 -22.46 5.57 7.77
N THR A 134 -22.77 4.35 8.22
CA THR A 134 -22.81 3.96 9.64
C THR A 134 -21.84 2.81 9.90
N PRO A 135 -21.21 2.72 11.09
CA PRO A 135 -20.25 1.68 11.43
C PRO A 135 -20.88 0.30 11.64
N LYS A 136 -22.18 0.13 11.36
CA LYS A 136 -22.86 -1.15 11.49
C LYS A 136 -22.45 -2.06 10.33
N LEU A 137 -22.13 -3.31 10.65
CA LEU A 137 -21.94 -4.36 9.66
C LEU A 137 -23.17 -4.42 8.75
N LYS A 138 -22.93 -4.38 7.43
CA LYS A 138 -23.97 -4.58 6.44
C LYS A 138 -23.99 -6.04 6.03
N ASP A 139 -25.16 -6.50 5.61
CA ASP A 139 -25.26 -7.82 5.03
C ASP A 139 -24.46 -7.88 3.71
N CYS A 140 -23.72 -8.97 3.53
CA CYS A 140 -22.85 -9.19 2.37
C CYS A 140 -23.63 -9.45 1.07
N SER A 141 -24.95 -9.49 1.16
CA SER A 141 -25.89 -9.54 0.04
C SER A 141 -26.06 -8.19 -0.69
N ALA A 142 -25.60 -7.08 -0.10
CA ALA A 142 -25.69 -5.75 -0.68
C ALA A 142 -24.70 -5.52 -1.84
N GLU A 143 -25.01 -4.57 -2.73
CA GLU A 143 -24.16 -4.21 -3.86
C GLU A 143 -22.77 -3.76 -3.40
N SER A 144 -21.73 -4.22 -4.11
CA SER A 144 -20.34 -3.90 -3.77
C SER A 144 -20.03 -2.44 -4.10
N GLY A 145 -19.76 -1.64 -3.06
CA GLY A 145 -19.37 -0.24 -3.20
C GLY A 145 -17.86 -0.01 -3.08
N ILE A 146 -17.12 -1.01 -2.58
CA ILE A 146 -15.67 -0.95 -2.43
C ILE A 146 -15.00 -2.15 -3.10
N THR A 147 -13.82 -1.91 -3.64
CA THR A 147 -12.87 -2.92 -4.07
C THR A 147 -11.52 -2.61 -3.43
N LEU A 148 -10.94 -3.60 -2.75
CA LEU A 148 -9.57 -3.55 -2.24
C LEU A 148 -8.76 -4.64 -2.94
N ARG A 149 -7.68 -4.25 -3.61
CA ARG A 149 -6.84 -5.11 -4.43
C ARG A 149 -5.44 -5.13 -3.84
N THR A 150 -4.85 -6.30 -3.68
CA THR A 150 -3.45 -6.46 -3.25
C THR A 150 -2.67 -7.30 -4.25
N VAL A 151 -1.42 -6.93 -4.48
CA VAL A 151 -0.49 -7.64 -5.36
C VAL A 151 0.78 -7.92 -4.58
N GLY A 152 1.22 -9.18 -4.60
CA GLY A 152 2.36 -9.61 -3.81
C GLY A 152 2.85 -11.00 -4.15
N SER A 153 3.67 -11.57 -3.26
CA SER A 153 4.12 -12.95 -3.33
C SER A 153 3.05 -13.95 -2.92
N ALA A 154 3.14 -15.16 -3.46
CA ALA A 154 2.43 -16.32 -2.95
C ALA A 154 2.84 -16.74 -1.51
N ALA A 155 3.88 -16.13 -0.91
CA ALA A 155 4.36 -16.42 0.45
C ALA A 155 3.40 -15.97 1.58
N LEU A 156 2.18 -15.57 1.22
CA LEU A 156 1.06 -15.34 2.12
C LEU A 156 0.62 -16.62 2.88
N GLU A 157 1.10 -17.80 2.48
CA GLU A 157 0.76 -19.09 3.12
C GLU A 157 1.64 -19.44 4.34
N SER A 158 1.13 -20.37 5.14
CA SER A 158 1.55 -20.72 6.52
C SER A 158 3.04 -21.07 6.70
N ASP A 159 3.74 -21.49 5.64
CA ASP A 159 5.10 -22.05 5.74
C ASP A 159 6.22 -21.06 5.43
N ALA A 160 5.89 -19.81 5.09
CA ALA A 160 6.88 -18.77 4.86
C ALA A 160 7.50 -18.25 6.17
N LYS A 161 8.83 -18.03 6.17
CA LYS A 161 9.54 -17.40 7.29
C LYS A 161 8.89 -16.05 7.65
N PRO A 162 8.79 -15.67 8.95
CA PRO A 162 8.04 -14.47 9.38
C PRO A 162 8.41 -13.17 8.65
N PHE A 163 9.69 -12.95 8.35
CA PHE A 163 10.14 -11.75 7.60
C PHE A 163 9.63 -11.73 6.15
N ARG A 164 9.54 -12.90 5.50
CA ARG A 164 9.00 -13.03 4.14
C ARG A 164 7.49 -12.82 4.12
N ARG A 165 6.80 -13.19 5.19
CA ARG A 165 5.38 -12.94 5.37
C ARG A 165 5.10 -11.46 5.57
N LYS A 166 5.92 -10.76 6.37
CA LYS A 166 5.76 -9.32 6.64
C LYS A 166 5.88 -8.44 5.39
N ASP A 167 6.61 -8.92 4.39
CA ASP A 167 6.90 -8.19 3.15
C ASP A 167 6.19 -8.76 1.92
N ALA A 168 5.13 -9.56 2.13
CA ALA A 168 4.52 -10.30 1.06
C ALA A 168 3.78 -9.41 0.05
N ILE A 169 3.18 -8.29 0.50
CA ILE A 169 2.46 -7.35 -0.37
C ILE A 169 3.42 -6.27 -0.86
N GLN A 170 3.32 -5.93 -2.14
CA GLN A 170 4.13 -4.90 -2.79
C GLN A 170 3.29 -3.74 -3.33
N TYR A 171 2.02 -3.99 -3.60
CA TYR A 171 1.07 -3.00 -4.07
C TYR A 171 -0.31 -3.27 -3.47
N MET A 172 -0.99 -2.20 -3.06
CA MET A 172 -2.37 -2.24 -2.62
C MET A 172 -3.14 -1.08 -3.24
N GLU A 173 -4.37 -1.32 -3.68
CA GLU A 173 -5.24 -0.31 -4.28
C GLU A 173 -6.64 -0.44 -3.69
N ILE A 174 -7.22 0.70 -3.32
CA ILE A 174 -8.55 0.78 -2.74
C ILE A 174 -9.36 1.71 -3.63
N THR A 175 -10.43 1.20 -4.19
CA THR A 175 -11.33 1.96 -5.03
C THR A 175 -12.74 1.87 -4.47
N PHE A 176 -13.36 3.02 -4.25
CA PHE A 176 -14.71 3.07 -3.70
C PHE A 176 -15.49 4.24 -4.29
N PHE A 177 -16.81 4.11 -4.33
CA PHE A 177 -17.70 5.14 -4.85
C PHE A 177 -18.20 6.03 -3.72
N ALA A 178 -17.96 7.34 -3.81
CA ALA A 178 -18.30 8.31 -2.76
C ALA A 178 -18.84 9.63 -3.34
N LYS A 179 -19.61 9.56 -4.42
CA LYS A 179 -20.13 10.75 -5.13
C LYS A 179 -20.88 11.72 -4.21
N ASP A 180 -21.76 11.22 -3.35
CA ASP A 180 -22.54 12.04 -2.39
C ASP A 180 -21.66 12.84 -1.42
N SER A 181 -20.41 12.42 -1.22
CA SER A 181 -19.47 13.07 -0.30
C SER A 181 -18.72 14.24 -0.93
N PHE A 182 -18.88 14.45 -2.24
CA PHE A 182 -18.17 15.46 -3.02
C PHE A 182 -19.11 16.36 -3.85
N GLU A 183 -20.38 16.51 -3.41
CA GLU A 183 -21.39 17.29 -4.15
C GLU A 183 -20.97 18.74 -4.43
N GLU A 184 -20.19 19.37 -3.55
CA GLU A 184 -19.71 20.75 -3.73
C GLU A 184 -18.57 20.90 -4.75
N CYS A 185 -17.80 19.85 -5.03
CA CYS A 185 -16.69 19.91 -5.99
C CYS A 185 -17.02 19.26 -7.34
N ALA A 186 -18.18 18.64 -7.48
CA ALA A 186 -18.58 18.02 -8.72
C ALA A 186 -18.78 19.12 -9.79
N PRO A 187 -18.16 19.03 -10.98
CA PRO A 187 -18.44 19.98 -12.04
C PRO A 187 -19.94 19.95 -12.35
N PRO A 188 -20.59 21.12 -12.57
CA PRO A 188 -22.01 21.17 -12.88
C PRO A 188 -22.30 20.26 -14.08
N GLN A 189 -23.29 19.37 -13.94
CA GLN A 189 -23.71 18.50 -15.04
C GLN A 189 -24.02 19.36 -16.26
N ALA A 190 -23.18 19.25 -17.29
CA ALA A 190 -23.54 19.75 -18.61
C ALA A 190 -24.79 19.00 -19.04
N SER A 191 -25.91 19.71 -19.11
CA SER A 191 -27.16 19.21 -19.65
C SER A 191 -26.92 18.76 -21.09
N THR A 192 -26.82 17.45 -21.29
CA THR A 192 -26.68 16.84 -22.61
C THR A 192 -27.93 17.13 -23.43
N THR A 193 -27.81 18.09 -24.34
CA THR A 193 -28.64 18.15 -25.54
C THR A 193 -27.77 17.76 -26.73
N ALA A 194 -28.33 16.89 -27.57
CA ALA A 194 -27.92 16.52 -28.93
C ALA A 194 -26.69 15.60 -29.11
N SER A 195 -27.01 14.31 -29.33
CA SER A 195 -26.62 13.48 -30.49
C SER A 195 -25.42 13.94 -31.34
N GLU A 196 -24.39 13.10 -31.44
CA GLU A 196 -23.86 12.70 -32.77
C GLU A 196 -23.12 11.35 -32.71
N SER A 197 -23.58 10.46 -33.58
CA SER A 197 -23.08 9.11 -33.83
C SER A 197 -21.91 9.12 -34.80
N VAL A 198 -20.72 8.60 -34.45
CA VAL A 198 -19.70 8.23 -35.45
C VAL A 198 -18.87 7.00 -35.03
N GLY A 199 -19.08 5.90 -35.76
CA GLY A 199 -18.01 5.18 -36.45
C GLY A 199 -16.91 4.49 -35.65
N ARG A 200 -17.16 3.24 -35.29
CA ARG A 200 -16.17 2.22 -34.88
C ARG A 200 -14.99 2.13 -35.87
N LYS A 201 -13.76 2.38 -35.41
CA LYS A 201 -12.53 1.87 -36.04
C LYS A 201 -11.53 1.40 -34.97
N ARG A 202 -11.51 0.09 -34.74
CA ARG A 202 -10.48 -0.60 -33.93
C ARG A 202 -9.13 -0.44 -34.62
N ARG A 203 -8.22 0.33 -34.04
CA ARG A 203 -6.78 0.24 -34.28
C ARG A 203 -6.07 0.24 -32.92
N GLY A 204 -5.12 -0.69 -32.77
CA GLY A 204 -4.50 -1.06 -31.50
C GLY A 204 -3.96 0.14 -30.73
N ARG A 205 -4.37 0.23 -29.46
CA ARG A 205 -3.90 1.23 -28.50
C ARG A 205 -2.56 0.73 -27.95
N GLN A 206 -1.49 1.47 -28.23
CA GLN A 206 -0.26 1.41 -27.45
C GLN A 206 -0.62 1.63 -25.98
N VAL A 207 -0.05 0.82 -25.10
CA VAL A 207 -0.14 0.99 -23.64
C VAL A 207 0.65 2.24 -23.30
N GLU A 208 -0.04 3.37 -23.31
CA GLU A 208 0.46 4.64 -22.82
C GLU A 208 0.12 4.72 -21.32
N SER A 209 1.17 4.72 -20.52
CA SER A 209 1.17 4.76 -19.07
C SER A 209 0.72 6.14 -18.57
N SER A 210 -0.59 6.31 -18.44
CA SER A 210 -1.21 7.22 -17.48
C SER A 210 -2.68 6.84 -17.40
N PRO A 211 -3.18 6.36 -16.24
CA PRO A 211 -4.61 6.25 -16.03
C PRO A 211 -5.13 7.68 -15.84
N THR A 212 -5.38 8.39 -16.93
CA THR A 212 -6.11 9.67 -16.94
C THR A 212 -7.46 9.48 -16.24
N ASP A 213 -7.56 9.96 -15.00
CA ASP A 213 -8.56 10.85 -14.37
C ASP A 213 -10.08 10.71 -14.64
N SER A 214 -10.55 9.89 -15.59
CA SER A 214 -11.99 9.77 -15.88
C SER A 214 -12.79 9.09 -14.76
N SER A 215 -12.11 8.36 -13.87
CA SER A 215 -12.75 7.72 -12.72
C SER A 215 -12.98 8.69 -11.55
N ALA A 216 -12.09 9.66 -11.36
CA ALA A 216 -12.27 10.71 -10.34
C ALA A 216 -13.43 11.64 -10.73
N GLU A 217 -13.60 11.93 -12.02
CA GLU A 217 -14.72 12.73 -12.54
C GLU A 217 -16.10 12.08 -12.31
N SER A 218 -16.15 10.75 -12.15
CA SER A 218 -17.40 10.01 -11.94
C SER A 218 -17.78 9.81 -10.47
N GLY A 219 -17.00 10.32 -9.51
CA GLY A 219 -17.27 10.20 -8.08
C GLY A 219 -16.60 9.01 -7.39
N TYR A 220 -15.65 8.35 -8.06
CA TYR A 220 -14.81 7.34 -7.42
C TYR A 220 -13.60 7.97 -6.74
N VAL A 221 -13.22 7.38 -5.61
CA VAL A 221 -11.97 7.65 -4.91
C VAL A 221 -11.09 6.43 -5.07
N THR A 222 -9.85 6.66 -5.48
CA THR A 222 -8.84 5.61 -5.60
C THR A 222 -7.63 5.97 -4.75
N VAL A 223 -7.22 5.05 -3.87
CA VAL A 223 -6.01 5.17 -3.06
C VAL A 223 -5.07 4.04 -3.41
N ARG A 224 -3.87 4.39 -3.88
CA ARG A 224 -2.83 3.44 -4.26
C ARG A 224 -1.69 3.50 -3.27
N PHE A 225 -1.21 2.33 -2.89
CA PHE A 225 -0.08 2.12 -2.00
C PHE A 225 0.96 1.33 -2.79
N SER A 226 2.11 1.95 -3.00
CA SER A 226 3.24 1.34 -3.70
C SER A 226 4.42 1.24 -2.74
N ARG A 227 4.98 0.05 -2.60
CA ARG A 227 6.11 -0.17 -1.71
C ARG A 227 7.36 0.52 -2.27
N ARG A 228 8.05 1.31 -1.43
CA ARG A 228 9.33 1.95 -1.77
C ARG A 228 10.53 1.14 -1.31
N SER A 229 10.40 0.44 -0.19
CA SER A 229 11.49 -0.37 0.35
C SER A 229 11.66 -1.67 -0.44
N SER A 230 12.91 -2.08 -0.67
CA SER A 230 13.20 -3.44 -1.13
C SER A 230 12.65 -4.46 -0.14
N LEU A 231 12.30 -5.66 -0.62
CA LEU A 231 11.96 -6.78 0.26
C LEU A 231 13.08 -6.99 1.28
N SER A 232 12.75 -7.16 2.56
CA SER A 232 13.76 -7.44 3.58
C SER A 232 14.41 -8.79 3.27
N GLN A 233 15.67 -8.75 2.86
CA GLN A 233 16.47 -9.95 2.75
C GLN A 233 16.89 -10.37 4.16
N SER A 234 16.90 -11.68 4.43
CA SER A 234 17.46 -12.15 5.69
C SER A 234 18.94 -11.74 5.81
N PHE A 235 19.43 -11.55 7.04
CA PHE A 235 20.85 -11.27 7.29
C PHE A 235 21.74 -12.25 6.51
N PHE A 236 21.41 -13.55 6.56
CA PHE A 236 22.16 -14.56 5.83
C PHE A 236 22.14 -14.33 4.32
N GLU A 237 21.00 -14.02 3.70
CA GLU A 237 20.95 -13.72 2.26
C GLU A 237 21.74 -12.47 1.89
N LYS A 238 21.66 -11.41 2.71
CA LYS A 238 22.39 -10.16 2.50
C LYS A 238 23.90 -10.34 2.59
N TYR A 239 24.37 -11.15 3.53
CA TYR A 239 25.80 -11.34 3.80
C TYR A 239 26.37 -12.64 3.24
N TYR A 240 25.57 -13.52 2.62
CA TYR A 240 26.02 -14.79 2.05
C TYR A 240 27.25 -14.67 1.15
N PRO A 241 27.29 -13.78 0.13
CA PRO A 241 28.47 -13.67 -0.73
C PRO A 241 29.71 -13.20 0.04
N ILE A 242 29.53 -12.32 1.03
CA ILE A 242 30.60 -11.84 1.90
C ILE A 242 31.13 -13.00 2.77
N ILE A 243 30.24 -13.78 3.38
CA ILE A 243 30.59 -14.93 4.21
C ILE A 243 31.34 -15.98 3.37
N VAL A 244 30.82 -16.32 2.18
CA VAL A 244 31.46 -17.27 1.26
C VAL A 244 32.84 -16.77 0.83
N PHE A 245 32.97 -15.49 0.50
CA PHE A 245 34.25 -14.88 0.17
C PHE A 245 35.25 -15.02 1.33
N PHE A 246 34.85 -14.69 2.56
CA PHE A 246 35.72 -14.84 3.73
C PHE A 246 36.14 -16.30 3.97
N ILE A 247 35.23 -17.26 3.80
CA ILE A 247 35.54 -18.69 3.94
C ILE A 247 36.55 -19.13 2.87
N LEU A 248 36.32 -18.81 1.60
CA LEU A 248 37.21 -19.17 0.49
C LEU A 248 38.57 -18.49 0.64
N PHE A 249 38.60 -17.20 1.00
CA PHE A 249 39.84 -16.46 1.22
C PHE A 249 40.66 -17.04 2.37
N THR A 250 40.01 -17.38 3.49
CA THR A 250 40.70 -17.96 4.65
C THR A 250 41.21 -19.36 4.33
N ALA A 251 40.41 -20.20 3.66
CA ALA A 251 40.82 -21.53 3.24
C ALA A 251 42.02 -21.47 2.28
N THR A 252 41.98 -20.62 1.25
CA THR A 252 43.09 -20.47 0.30
C THR A 252 44.37 -19.97 0.98
N ARG A 253 44.27 -19.05 1.95
CA ARG A 253 45.42 -18.61 2.75
C ARG A 253 46.01 -19.73 3.59
N LEU A 254 45.19 -20.52 4.28
CA LEU A 254 45.64 -21.68 5.07
C LEU A 254 46.29 -22.75 4.19
N PHE A 255 45.69 -23.08 3.05
CA PHE A 255 46.29 -24.01 2.08
C PHE A 255 47.63 -23.49 1.58
N SER A 256 47.70 -22.22 1.18
CA SER A 256 48.97 -21.62 0.72
C SER A 256 50.05 -21.65 1.79
N SER A 257 49.73 -21.35 3.06
CA SER A 257 50.76 -21.38 4.11
C SER A 257 51.23 -22.79 4.43
N LEU A 258 50.35 -23.79 4.40
CA LEU A 258 50.71 -25.19 4.60
C LEU A 258 51.61 -25.71 3.46
N PHE A 259 51.31 -25.36 2.21
CA PHE A 259 52.16 -25.74 1.07
C PHE A 259 53.51 -25.03 1.08
N SER A 260 53.56 -23.73 1.40
CA SER A 260 54.83 -23.01 1.56
C SER A 260 55.69 -23.61 2.68
N TYR A 261 55.07 -23.95 3.81
CA TYR A 261 55.76 -24.56 4.96
C TYR A 261 56.29 -25.97 4.65
N GLN A 262 55.61 -26.72 3.78
CA GLN A 262 56.10 -28.03 3.31
C GLN A 262 57.23 -27.88 2.28
N ALA A 263 57.16 -26.89 1.39
CA ALA A 263 58.20 -26.62 0.40
C ALA A 263 59.52 -26.11 1.01
N GLU A 264 59.47 -25.39 2.14
CA GLU A 264 60.67 -25.01 2.90
C GLU A 264 61.31 -26.18 3.67
N ARG A 265 60.58 -27.29 3.83
CA ARG A 265 61.02 -28.43 4.65
C ARG A 265 61.52 -29.63 3.83
N SER A 266 61.31 -29.61 2.51
CA SER A 266 61.83 -30.57 1.52
C SER A 266 63.12 -30.07 0.90
#